data_AF-A0AAW6R2G8-F1
#
_entry.id   AF-A0AAW6R2G8-F1
#
_cell.length_a   1.000
_cell.length_b   1.000
_cell.length_c   1.000
_cell.angle_alpha   90.00
_cell.angle_beta   90.00
_cell.angle_gamma   90.00
#
_symmetry.space_group_name_H-M   'P 1'
#
loop_
_entity.id
_entity.type
_entity.pdbx_description
1 polymer ?
#
loop_
_entity_poly.entity_id
_entity_poly.type
_entity_poly.pdbx_seq_one_letter_code
_entity_poly.pdbx_strand_id
1 'polypeptide(L)'
;SDVHPQTLDVVRTRAETFGFEVIVDDAQKVLDHQDVFGVLLQQVGTTGEIHDYTALISELKSRKIVVSVAADIMALVLLTAPGKQGADIVFGSAQRFGVPMGYGGPHAAFFAAKDEYKRSMPGRIIGVSKDAAGNTALRMAMQTREQHIRREKANSNICTSQVLLANIASLYAVYH
;
A
#
# COMPACT_ATOMS: atom_id res chain seq x y z
N SER A 1 -5.61 -2.28 -19.32
CA SER A 1 -5.18 -2.30 -17.90
C SER A 1 -4.79 -0.90 -17.53
N ASP A 2 -5.40 -0.37 -16.47
CA ASP A 2 -5.19 1.02 -16.03
C ASP A 2 -4.11 1.15 -14.94
N VAL A 3 -3.64 0.01 -14.43
CA VAL A 3 -2.49 -0.09 -13.52
C VAL A 3 -1.21 0.18 -14.30
N HIS A 4 -0.24 0.87 -13.68
CA HIS A 4 1.06 1.09 -14.31
C HIS A 4 1.73 -0.24 -14.72
N PRO A 5 2.32 -0.32 -15.93
CA PRO A 5 2.84 -1.57 -16.48
C PRO A 5 3.91 -2.20 -15.59
N GLN A 6 4.84 -1.40 -15.05
CA GLN A 6 5.87 -1.89 -14.13
C GLN A 6 5.30 -2.39 -12.79
N THR A 7 4.18 -1.82 -12.32
CA THR A 7 3.48 -2.33 -11.13
C THR A 7 2.89 -3.70 -11.43
N LEU A 8 2.25 -3.86 -12.59
CA LEU A 8 1.69 -5.13 -13.02
C LEU A 8 2.78 -6.21 -13.18
N ASP A 9 3.93 -5.87 -13.75
CA ASP A 9 5.05 -6.81 -13.94
C ASP A 9 5.60 -7.32 -12.61
N VAL A 10 5.77 -6.44 -11.62
CA VAL A 10 6.19 -6.83 -10.27
C VAL A 10 5.15 -7.71 -9.58
N VAL A 11 3.86 -7.38 -9.72
CA VAL A 11 2.75 -8.18 -9.16
C VAL A 11 2.71 -9.57 -9.77
N ARG A 12 2.81 -9.68 -11.10
CA ARG A 12 2.84 -10.97 -11.82
C ARG A 12 4.01 -11.83 -11.37
N THR A 13 5.21 -11.25 -11.36
CA THR A 13 6.42 -11.95 -10.91
C THR A 13 6.25 -12.47 -9.48
N ARG A 14 5.65 -11.68 -8.58
CA ARG A 14 5.42 -12.11 -7.20
C ARG A 14 4.34 -13.18 -7.10
N ALA A 15 3.24 -13.03 -7.82
CA ALA A 15 2.12 -13.98 -7.84
C ALA A 15 2.56 -15.37 -8.32
N GLU A 16 3.42 -15.43 -9.33
CA GLU A 16 3.99 -16.69 -9.85
C GLU A 16 4.71 -17.47 -8.75
N THR A 17 5.47 -16.80 -7.87
CA THR A 17 6.17 -17.47 -6.75
C THR A 17 5.25 -18.08 -5.69
N PHE A 18 3.97 -17.68 -5.68
CA PHE A 18 2.93 -18.24 -4.80
C PHE A 18 1.95 -19.15 -5.54
N GLY A 19 2.08 -19.32 -6.86
CA GLY A 19 1.13 -20.06 -7.68
C GLY A 19 -0.23 -19.35 -7.81
N PHE A 20 -0.27 -18.02 -7.68
CA PHE A 20 -1.50 -17.25 -7.87
C PHE A 20 -1.69 -16.86 -9.33
N GLU A 21 -2.92 -16.99 -9.83
CA GLU A 21 -3.32 -16.48 -11.13
C GLU A 21 -3.56 -14.97 -11.05
N VAL A 22 -3.04 -14.21 -12.03
CA VAL A 22 -3.28 -12.78 -12.16
C VAL A 22 -4.16 -12.52 -13.38
N ILE A 23 -5.42 -12.21 -13.11
CA ILE A 23 -6.39 -11.80 -14.12
C ILE A 23 -6.25 -10.29 -14.35
N VAL A 24 -6.12 -9.88 -15.61
CA VAL A 24 -6.02 -8.46 -16.01
C VAL A 24 -7.19 -8.11 -16.90
N ASP A 25 -8.13 -7.35 -16.36
CA ASP A 25 -9.34 -6.93 -17.07
C ASP A 25 -9.80 -5.54 -16.60
N ASP A 26 -10.91 -5.06 -17.16
CA ASP A 26 -11.61 -3.86 -16.71
C ASP A 26 -12.11 -4.04 -15.27
N ALA A 27 -11.99 -2.98 -14.46
CA ALA A 27 -12.28 -3.04 -13.03
C ALA A 27 -13.69 -3.59 -12.70
N GLN A 28 -14.69 -3.30 -13.54
CA GLN A 28 -16.08 -3.75 -13.33
C GLN A 28 -16.27 -5.26 -13.56
N LYS A 29 -15.50 -5.87 -14.46
CA LYS A 29 -15.64 -7.29 -14.82
C LYS A 29 -15.16 -8.24 -13.72
N VAL A 30 -14.52 -7.72 -12.69
CA VAL A 30 -14.21 -8.48 -11.47
C VAL A 30 -15.44 -9.13 -10.86
N LEU A 31 -16.62 -8.56 -11.07
CA LEU A 31 -17.88 -9.08 -10.56
C LEU A 31 -18.27 -10.40 -11.25
N ASP A 32 -17.85 -10.58 -12.50
CA ASP A 32 -18.11 -11.79 -13.30
C ASP A 32 -17.14 -12.94 -12.96
N HIS A 33 -16.00 -12.62 -12.34
CA HIS A 33 -15.01 -13.63 -11.93
C HIS A 33 -15.40 -14.32 -10.63
N GLN A 34 -15.19 -15.63 -10.56
CA GLN A 34 -15.32 -16.43 -9.34
C GLN A 34 -13.94 -16.64 -8.70
N ASP A 35 -13.93 -17.07 -7.43
CA ASP A 35 -12.71 -17.45 -6.69
C ASP A 35 -11.61 -16.37 -6.59
N VAL A 36 -11.98 -15.09 -6.72
CA VAL A 36 -11.09 -13.95 -6.49
C VAL A 36 -10.98 -13.66 -4.99
N PHE A 37 -9.77 -13.65 -4.44
CA PHE A 37 -9.52 -13.29 -3.04
C PHE A 37 -9.12 -11.82 -2.84
N GLY A 38 -8.61 -11.17 -3.89
CA GLY A 38 -8.11 -9.81 -3.81
C GLY A 38 -8.10 -9.09 -5.15
N VAL A 39 -8.16 -7.77 -5.09
CA VAL A 39 -8.16 -6.88 -6.27
C VAL A 39 -7.15 -5.76 -6.05
N LEU A 40 -6.44 -5.42 -7.13
CA LEU A 40 -5.58 -4.26 -7.20
C LEU A 40 -6.18 -3.28 -8.22
N LEU A 41 -6.60 -2.12 -7.73
CA LEU A 41 -7.12 -1.01 -8.52
C LEU A 41 -6.10 0.14 -8.52
N GLN A 42 -6.23 1.06 -9.46
CA GLN A 42 -5.44 2.27 -9.50
C GLN A 42 -6.38 3.48 -9.58
N GLN A 43 -6.32 4.39 -8.59
CA GLN A 43 -7.31 5.46 -8.47
C GLN A 43 -7.18 6.51 -9.57
N VAL A 44 -5.95 6.96 -9.80
CA VAL A 44 -5.60 7.78 -10.97
C VAL A 44 -4.84 6.86 -11.91
N GLY A 45 -5.51 6.53 -13.00
CA GLY A 45 -5.06 5.58 -13.98
C GLY A 45 -3.74 5.94 -14.63
N THR A 46 -3.12 4.96 -15.26
CA THR A 46 -1.86 5.17 -16.00
C THR A 46 -2.03 6.14 -17.17
N THR A 47 -3.26 6.34 -17.64
CA THR A 47 -3.65 7.32 -18.66
C THR A 47 -4.06 8.68 -18.08
N GLY A 48 -4.16 8.78 -16.75
CA GLY A 48 -4.62 9.97 -16.03
C GLY A 48 -6.11 10.02 -15.72
N GLU A 49 -6.88 8.99 -16.11
CA GLU A 49 -8.31 8.89 -15.76
C GLU A 49 -8.49 8.79 -14.24
N ILE A 50 -9.52 9.45 -13.71
CA ILE A 50 -9.83 9.43 -12.27
C ILE A 50 -11.02 8.51 -12.06
N HIS A 51 -10.86 7.54 -11.17
CA HIS A 51 -11.90 6.57 -10.88
C HIS A 51 -12.51 6.74 -9.48
N ASP A 52 -13.84 6.72 -9.42
CA ASP A 52 -14.57 6.50 -8.17
C ASP A 52 -15.01 5.03 -8.08
N TYR A 53 -14.36 4.28 -7.20
CA TYR A 53 -14.65 2.86 -7.01
C TYR A 53 -15.60 2.59 -5.84
N THR A 54 -16.23 3.60 -5.23
CA THR A 54 -17.06 3.42 -4.03
C THR A 54 -18.10 2.31 -4.18
N ALA A 55 -18.86 2.30 -5.29
CA ALA A 55 -19.87 1.28 -5.55
C ALA A 55 -19.25 -0.11 -5.76
N LEU A 56 -18.20 -0.20 -6.58
CA LEU A 56 -17.49 -1.44 -6.87
C LEU A 56 -16.88 -2.06 -5.61
N ILE A 57 -16.21 -1.24 -4.79
CA ILE A 57 -15.60 -1.67 -3.53
C ILE A 57 -16.68 -2.21 -2.60
N SER A 58 -17.82 -1.54 -2.47
CA SER A 58 -18.92 -2.01 -1.62
C SER A 58 -19.37 -3.43 -2.02
N GLU A 59 -19.50 -3.70 -3.32
CA GLU A 59 -19.87 -5.02 -3.82
C GLU A 59 -18.79 -6.07 -3.57
N LEU A 60 -17.52 -5.75 -3.84
CA LEU A 60 -16.37 -6.62 -3.55
C LEU A 60 -16.27 -6.97 -2.06
N LYS A 61 -16.53 -6.00 -1.17
CA LYS A 61 -16.55 -6.22 0.28
C LYS A 61 -17.65 -7.19 0.70
N SER A 62 -18.83 -7.15 0.07
CA SER A 62 -19.92 -8.11 0.34
C SER A 62 -19.51 -9.56 0.03
N ARG A 63 -18.59 -9.72 -0.93
CA ARG A 63 -17.98 -11.00 -1.34
C ARG A 63 -16.72 -11.36 -0.53
N LYS A 64 -16.37 -10.57 0.49
CA LYS A 64 -15.15 -10.72 1.33
C LYS A 64 -13.84 -10.64 0.54
N ILE A 65 -13.85 -9.95 -0.60
CA ILE A 65 -12.67 -9.73 -1.42
C ILE A 65 -11.85 -8.58 -0.80
N VAL A 66 -10.53 -8.76 -0.70
CA VAL A 66 -9.62 -7.71 -0.19
C VAL A 66 -9.33 -6.70 -1.30
N VAL A 67 -9.64 -5.43 -1.07
CA VAL A 67 -9.39 -4.39 -2.08
C VAL A 67 -8.15 -3.57 -1.73
N SER A 68 -7.17 -3.59 -2.63
CA SER A 68 -6.00 -2.74 -2.61
C SER A 68 -6.08 -1.67 -3.70
N VAL A 69 -5.74 -0.43 -3.37
CA VAL A 69 -5.77 0.70 -4.32
C VAL A 69 -4.41 1.36 -4.37
N ALA A 70 -3.79 1.37 -5.55
CA ALA A 70 -2.65 2.22 -5.87
C ALA A 70 -3.13 3.67 -6.02
N ALA A 71 -2.54 4.60 -5.26
CA ALA A 71 -2.92 6.01 -5.27
C ALA A 71 -1.68 6.92 -5.33
N ASP A 72 -1.87 8.12 -5.90
CA ASP A 72 -0.87 9.19 -5.89
C ASP A 72 -1.14 10.10 -4.70
N ILE A 73 -0.19 10.19 -3.75
CA ILE A 73 -0.37 10.95 -2.51
C ILE A 73 -0.59 12.46 -2.73
N MET A 74 -0.11 13.02 -3.85
CA MET A 74 -0.36 14.42 -4.23
C MET A 74 -1.78 14.59 -4.78
N ALA A 75 -2.27 13.65 -5.60
CA ALA A 75 -3.65 13.68 -6.07
C ALA A 75 -4.65 13.58 -4.89
N LEU A 76 -4.30 12.83 -3.85
CA LEU A 76 -5.11 12.68 -2.62
C LEU A 76 -5.27 13.97 -1.80
N VAL A 77 -4.53 15.03 -2.11
CA VAL A 77 -4.77 16.36 -1.52
C VAL A 77 -6.14 16.92 -1.96
N LEU A 78 -6.62 16.53 -3.16
CA LEU A 78 -7.89 17.00 -3.73
C LEU A 78 -8.94 15.90 -3.86
N LEU A 79 -8.51 14.65 -4.09
CA LEU A 79 -9.43 13.53 -4.34
C LEU A 79 -9.88 12.86 -3.04
N THR A 80 -11.06 12.24 -3.09
CA THR A 80 -11.53 11.34 -2.01
C THR A 80 -10.54 10.20 -1.84
N ALA A 81 -9.94 10.07 -0.66
CA ALA A 81 -8.99 9.00 -0.37
C ALA A 81 -9.64 7.60 -0.52
N PRO A 82 -8.96 6.60 -1.12
CA PRO A 82 -9.52 5.26 -1.31
C PRO A 82 -10.00 4.58 -0.02
N GLY A 83 -9.36 4.88 1.12
CA GLY A 83 -9.83 4.39 2.42
C GLY A 83 -11.24 4.88 2.78
N LYS A 84 -11.63 6.10 2.36
CA LYS A 84 -13.01 6.61 2.51
C LYS A 84 -13.98 5.97 1.51
N GLN A 85 -13.50 5.48 0.38
CA GLN A 85 -14.27 4.68 -0.59
C GLN A 85 -14.44 3.22 -0.15
N GLY A 86 -13.78 2.81 0.95
CA GLY A 86 -13.92 1.48 1.56
C GLY A 86 -12.74 0.53 1.33
N ALA A 87 -11.68 0.97 0.64
CA ALA A 87 -10.49 0.15 0.36
C ALA A 87 -9.86 -0.41 1.65
N ASP A 88 -9.33 -1.63 1.56
CA ASP A 88 -8.68 -2.31 2.68
C ASP A 88 -7.21 -1.93 2.81
N ILE A 89 -6.56 -1.71 1.68
CA ILE A 89 -5.14 -1.37 1.55
C ILE A 89 -5.02 -0.20 0.56
N VAL A 90 -4.18 0.78 0.89
CA VAL A 90 -3.82 1.88 0.00
C VAL A 90 -2.31 2.00 -0.05
N PHE A 91 -1.74 2.05 -1.24
CA PHE A 91 -0.29 2.13 -1.40
C PHE A 91 0.08 3.01 -2.59
N GLY A 92 1.35 3.41 -2.66
CA GLY A 92 1.84 4.24 -3.76
C GLY A 92 3.22 4.79 -3.47
N SER A 93 3.66 5.73 -4.29
CA SER A 93 4.95 6.41 -4.10
C SER A 93 4.77 7.74 -3.38
N ALA A 94 5.61 8.02 -2.40
CA ALA A 94 5.72 9.34 -1.78
C ALA A 94 6.74 10.25 -2.50
N GLN A 95 7.25 9.85 -3.67
CA GLN A 95 8.29 10.58 -4.40
C GLN A 95 7.96 12.06 -4.62
N ARG A 96 6.73 12.36 -5.03
CA ARG A 96 6.29 13.73 -5.34
C ARG A 96 6.18 14.64 -4.12
N PHE A 97 6.36 14.10 -2.91
CA PHE A 97 6.54 14.89 -1.69
C PHE A 97 8.02 15.23 -1.53
N GLY A 98 8.55 16.09 -2.39
CA GLY A 98 9.87 16.70 -2.20
C GLY A 98 11.09 15.81 -2.43
N VAL A 99 10.96 14.63 -3.06
CA VAL A 99 12.10 13.75 -3.38
C VAL A 99 12.45 13.84 -4.87
N PRO A 100 13.72 13.99 -5.28
CA PRO A 100 14.10 14.07 -6.69
C PRO A 100 13.70 12.84 -7.51
N MET A 101 13.46 13.00 -8.81
CA MET A 101 13.12 11.89 -9.72
C MET A 101 14.16 10.74 -9.70
N GLY A 102 15.44 11.06 -9.50
CA GLY A 102 16.50 10.09 -9.22
C GLY A 102 16.67 9.00 -10.30
N TYR A 103 16.20 9.25 -11.53
CA TYR A 103 16.15 8.26 -12.61
C TYR A 103 15.59 6.88 -12.16
N GLY A 104 14.62 6.91 -11.24
CA GLY A 104 13.97 5.71 -10.70
C GLY A 104 14.02 5.60 -9.17
N GLY A 105 14.94 6.28 -8.48
CA GLY A 105 14.98 6.24 -7.02
C GLY A 105 16.25 6.81 -6.38
N PRO A 106 16.40 6.64 -5.06
CA PRO A 106 15.48 5.94 -4.15
C PRO A 106 14.24 6.78 -3.79
N HIS A 107 13.08 6.13 -3.64
CA HIS A 107 11.84 6.77 -3.15
C HIS A 107 11.17 5.89 -2.11
N ALA A 108 10.59 6.51 -1.08
CA ALA A 108 9.73 5.77 -0.16
C ALA A 108 8.38 5.48 -0.79
N ALA A 109 8.01 4.21 -0.82
CA ALA A 109 6.62 3.82 -1.03
C ALA A 109 5.85 3.97 0.30
N PHE A 110 4.60 4.41 0.23
CA PHE A 110 3.68 4.34 1.36
C PHE A 110 2.80 3.09 1.23
N PHE A 111 2.43 2.52 2.37
CA PHE A 111 1.55 1.36 2.45
C PHE A 111 0.71 1.48 3.72
N ALA A 112 -0.60 1.66 3.56
CA ALA A 112 -1.56 1.79 4.63
C ALA A 112 -2.62 0.69 4.50
N ALA A 113 -3.14 0.21 5.63
CA ALA A 113 -4.21 -0.77 5.67
C ALA A 113 -5.14 -0.51 6.85
N LYS A 114 -6.34 -1.10 6.83
CA LYS A 114 -7.24 -1.11 7.99
C LYS A 114 -6.56 -1.72 9.23
N ASP A 115 -6.97 -1.27 10.42
CA ASP A 115 -6.37 -1.71 11.69
C ASP A 115 -6.43 -3.22 11.90
N GLU A 116 -7.48 -3.89 11.39
CA GLU A 116 -7.62 -5.34 11.42
C GLU A 116 -6.45 -6.09 10.75
N TYR A 117 -5.81 -5.47 9.75
CA TYR A 117 -4.66 -6.03 9.03
C TYR A 117 -3.30 -5.67 9.64
N LYS A 118 -3.24 -4.91 10.75
CA LYS A 118 -1.97 -4.45 11.33
C LYS A 118 -0.98 -5.56 11.67
N ARG A 119 -1.49 -6.75 11.99
CA ARG A 119 -0.66 -7.94 12.27
C ARG A 119 -0.05 -8.56 11.01
N SER A 120 -0.63 -8.31 9.84
CA SER A 120 -0.19 -8.80 8.53
C SER A 120 0.68 -7.76 7.79
N MET A 121 0.80 -6.54 8.30
CA MET A 121 1.58 -5.48 7.66
C MET A 121 3.04 -5.89 7.43
N PRO A 122 3.60 -5.61 6.24
CA PRO A 122 5.02 -5.80 5.96
C PRO A 122 5.86 -4.65 6.56
N GLY A 123 7.13 -4.94 6.84
CA GLY A 123 8.09 -3.92 7.27
C GLY A 123 7.85 -3.35 8.67
N ARG A 124 8.53 -2.23 8.93
CA ARG A 124 8.62 -1.57 10.23
C ARG A 124 7.44 -0.65 10.47
N ILE A 125 6.98 -0.58 11.73
CA ILE A 125 5.95 0.35 12.18
C ILE A 125 6.48 1.06 13.42
N ILE A 126 6.42 2.39 13.44
CA ILE A 126 6.74 3.20 14.63
C ILE A 126 5.49 3.28 15.50
N GLY A 127 5.63 2.97 16.78
CA GLY A 127 4.56 3.05 17.77
C GLY A 127 4.95 3.95 18.94
N VAL A 128 3.94 4.61 19.50
CA VAL A 128 4.05 5.39 20.74
C VAL A 128 4.11 4.44 21.94
N SER A 129 4.99 4.74 22.88
CA SER A 129 5.21 3.97 24.11
C SER A 129 5.64 4.91 25.25
N LYS A 130 6.15 4.34 26.35
CA LYS A 130 6.68 5.10 27.50
C LYS A 130 8.10 4.66 27.85
N ASP A 131 8.94 5.60 28.24
CA ASP A 131 10.27 5.32 28.79
C ASP A 131 10.20 4.86 30.26
N ALA A 132 11.37 4.61 30.87
CA ALA A 132 11.47 4.17 32.27
C ALA A 132 10.99 5.23 33.28
N ALA A 133 10.97 6.51 32.90
CA ALA A 133 10.46 7.61 33.72
C ALA A 133 8.96 7.89 33.46
N GLY A 134 8.31 7.13 32.58
CA GLY A 134 6.90 7.28 32.23
C GLY A 134 6.62 8.33 31.14
N ASN A 135 7.66 8.93 30.54
CA ASN A 135 7.51 9.92 29.47
C ASN A 135 7.17 9.25 28.14
N THR A 136 6.44 9.96 27.27
CA THR A 136 6.14 9.50 25.91
C THR A 136 7.42 9.28 25.10
N ALA A 137 7.56 8.10 24.51
CA ALA A 137 8.71 7.73 23.67
C ALA A 137 8.24 6.96 22.41
N LEU A 138 9.05 6.97 21.35
CA LEU A 138 8.78 6.23 20.11
C LEU A 138 9.66 4.99 20.02
N ARG A 139 9.12 3.88 19.50
CA ARG A 139 9.88 2.65 19.22
C ARG A 139 9.35 1.91 18.01
N MET A 140 10.13 0.95 17.50
CA MET A 140 9.59 -0.04 16.58
C MET A 140 8.57 -0.94 17.30
N ALA A 141 7.38 -1.05 16.74
CA ALA A 141 6.25 -1.79 17.29
C ALA A 141 5.97 -3.06 16.50
N MET A 142 5.42 -4.07 17.19
CA MET A 142 5.04 -5.36 16.60
C MET A 142 6.16 -6.01 15.78
N GLN A 143 7.40 -5.95 16.28
CA GLN A 143 8.59 -6.46 15.58
C GLN A 143 8.54 -7.96 15.32
N THR A 144 7.72 -8.71 16.05
CA THR A 144 7.51 -10.15 15.83
C THR A 144 7.01 -10.46 14.41
N ARG A 145 6.53 -9.49 13.63
CA ARG A 145 6.16 -9.68 12.21
C ARG A 145 7.36 -9.78 11.27
N GLU A 146 8.53 -9.30 11.70
CA GLU A 146 9.69 -9.05 10.84
C GLU A 146 10.64 -10.25 10.75
N GLN A 147 11.44 -10.28 9.68
CA GLN A 147 12.32 -11.40 9.32
C GLN A 147 13.37 -11.76 10.40
N HIS A 148 13.85 -10.77 11.16
CA HIS A 148 14.85 -11.00 12.22
C HIS A 148 14.30 -11.81 13.40
N ILE A 149 12.96 -11.91 13.54
CA ILE A 149 12.30 -12.74 14.55
C ILE A 149 11.64 -13.97 13.92
N ARG A 150 10.80 -13.78 12.89
CA ARG A 150 9.99 -14.88 12.32
C ARG A 150 10.59 -15.59 11.12
N ARG A 151 11.71 -15.09 10.56
CA ARG A 151 12.43 -15.69 9.43
C ARG A 151 11.46 -16.02 8.28
N GLU A 152 11.36 -17.27 7.87
CA GLU A 152 10.47 -17.74 6.81
C GLU A 152 8.97 -17.53 7.09
N LYS A 153 8.59 -17.37 8.36
CA LYS A 153 7.19 -17.08 8.78
C LYS A 153 6.90 -15.58 8.90
N ALA A 154 7.84 -14.71 8.54
CA ALA A 154 7.64 -13.28 8.55
C ALA A 154 6.68 -12.85 7.43
N ASN A 155 6.02 -11.69 7.61
CA ASN A 155 5.06 -11.19 6.63
C ASN A 155 5.74 -10.71 5.32
N SER A 156 7.05 -10.47 5.35
CA SER A 156 7.86 -10.06 4.21
C SER A 156 9.35 -10.32 4.51
N ASN A 157 10.15 -10.44 3.45
CA ASN A 157 11.60 -10.52 3.51
C ASN A 157 12.28 -9.14 3.63
N ILE A 158 11.54 -8.03 3.62
CA ILE A 158 12.09 -6.67 3.70
C ILE A 158 12.88 -6.45 5.01
N CYS A 159 14.04 -5.79 4.91
CA CYS A 159 14.88 -5.44 6.06
C CYS A 159 15.33 -3.98 6.00
N THR A 160 16.19 -3.65 5.03
CA THR A 160 16.45 -2.27 4.62
C THR A 160 15.24 -1.77 3.82
N SER A 161 14.79 -0.57 4.16
CA SER A 161 13.71 0.12 3.45
C SER A 161 14.20 1.55 3.12
N GLN A 162 13.27 2.49 2.92
CA GLN A 162 13.57 3.83 2.43
C GLN A 162 13.36 4.91 3.50
N VAL A 163 13.89 4.68 4.71
CA VAL A 163 13.63 5.54 5.90
C VAL A 163 14.04 7.00 5.66
N LEU A 164 15.22 7.24 5.07
CA LEU A 164 15.67 8.61 4.79
C LEU A 164 14.69 9.36 3.89
N LEU A 165 14.20 8.70 2.84
CA LEU A 165 13.30 9.32 1.86
C LEU A 165 11.88 9.44 2.41
N ALA A 166 11.46 8.53 3.28
CA ALA A 166 10.22 8.67 4.03
C ALA A 166 10.25 9.91 4.94
N ASN A 167 11.38 10.16 5.62
CA ASN A 167 11.56 11.36 6.43
C ASN A 167 11.57 12.65 5.58
N ILE A 168 12.20 12.66 4.41
CA ILE A 168 12.16 13.80 3.49
C ILE A 168 10.70 14.07 3.06
N ALA A 169 9.98 13.03 2.64
CA ALA A 169 8.58 13.16 2.24
C ALA A 169 7.67 13.63 3.40
N SER A 170 7.91 13.17 4.63
CA SER A 170 7.17 13.67 5.79
C SER A 170 7.50 15.12 6.09
N LEU A 171 8.76 15.53 5.99
CA LEU A 171 9.17 16.91 6.24
C LEU A 171 8.65 17.87 5.17
N TYR A 172 8.53 17.41 3.92
CA TYR A 172 7.83 18.15 2.88
C TYR A 172 6.38 18.44 3.29
N ALA A 173 5.66 17.44 3.79
CA ALA A 173 4.28 17.60 4.26
C ALA A 173 4.15 18.40 5.57
N VAL A 174 5.21 18.51 6.38
CA VAL A 174 5.24 19.38 7.58
C VAL A 174 5.51 20.83 7.20
N TYR A 175 6.32 21.04 6.16
CA TYR A 175 6.69 22.38 5.69
C TYR A 175 5.53 23.09 4.97
N HIS A 176 4.68 22.33 4.29
CA HIS A 176 3.51 22.80 3.55
C HIS A 176 2.22 22.67 4.37
#